data_AF-A0A965Y5U2-F1
#
_entry.id   AF-A0A965Y5U2-F1
#
_cell.length_a   1.000
_cell.length_b   1.000
_cell.length_c   1.000
_cell.angle_alpha   90.00
_cell.angle_beta   90.00
_cell.angle_gamma   90.00
#
_symmetry.space_group_name_H-M   'P 1'
#
loop_
_entity.id
_entity.type
_entity.pdbx_description
1 polymer ?
#
loop_
_entity_poly.entity_id
_entity_poly.type
_entity_poly.pdbx_seq_one_letter_code
_entity_poly.pdbx_strand_id
1 'polypeptide(L)' 'MFEAPYVEEYSVQAGDFTAIGEASTKFRATLKMLGIPSEIVRRAAVVAYEAEMNALI' A
#
# COMPACT_ATOMS: atom_id res chain seq x y z
N MET A 1 -26.20 -10.86 -3.03
CA MET A 1 -25.77 -9.46 -3.21
C MET A 1 -24.30 -9.44 -2.84
N PHE A 2 -23.39 -9.22 -3.80
CA PHE A 2 -21.97 -9.09 -3.46
C PHE A 2 -21.76 -7.68 -2.91
N GLU A 3 -21.16 -7.58 -1.73
CA GLU A 3 -20.79 -6.30 -1.14
C GLU A 3 -19.74 -5.61 -2.04
N ALA A 4 -19.80 -4.28 -2.12
CA ALA A 4 -18.83 -3.52 -2.89
C ALA A 4 -17.40 -3.78 -2.36
N PRO A 5 -16.38 -3.83 -3.23
CA PRO A 5 -15.02 -4.05 -2.77
C PRO A 5 -14.55 -2.89 -1.88
N TYR A 6 -13.72 -3.22 -0.90
CA TYR A 6 -12.97 -2.22 -0.15
C TYR A 6 -11.89 -1.60 -1.05
N VAL A 7 -11.81 -0.27 -1.08
CA VAL A 7 -10.87 0.49 -1.93
C VAL A 7 -10.17 1.56 -1.08
N GLU A 8 -8.85 1.67 -1.26
CA GLU A 8 -8.03 2.78 -0.74
C GLU A 8 -7.22 3.39 -1.89
N GLU A 9 -7.04 4.71 -1.85
CA GLU A 9 -6.24 5.45 -2.81
C GLU A 9 -5.15 6.26 -2.09
N TYR A 10 -3.95 6.25 -2.66
CA TYR A 10 -2.79 6.94 -2.13
C TYR A 10 -2.19 7.84 -3.21
N SER A 11 -1.97 9.11 -2.88
CA SER A 11 -1.29 10.04 -3.78
C SER A 11 0.23 9.91 -3.60
N VAL A 12 0.94 9.75 -4.71
CA VAL A 12 2.40 9.72 -4.76
C VAL A 12 2.86 10.81 -5.73
N GLN A 13 3.76 11.68 -5.28
CA GLN A 13 4.27 12.80 -6.08
C GLN A 13 5.69 12.50 -6.57
N ALA A 14 5.87 12.43 -7.89
CA ALA A 14 7.17 12.23 -8.50
C ALA A 14 8.20 13.26 -8.01
N GLY A 15 9.41 12.78 -7.71
CA GLY A 15 10.51 13.60 -7.19
C GLY A 15 10.42 13.98 -5.70
N ASP A 16 9.33 13.65 -4.99
CA ASP A 16 9.26 13.80 -3.54
C ASP A 16 9.76 12.53 -2.81
N PHE A 17 11.08 12.46 -2.65
CA PHE A 17 11.72 11.35 -1.94
C PHE A 17 11.51 11.40 -0.42
N THR A 18 10.93 12.48 0.13
CA THR A 18 10.73 12.62 1.58
C THR A 18 9.53 11.83 2.08
N ALA A 19 8.54 11.60 1.21
CA ALA A 19 7.33 10.83 1.50
C ALA A 19 7.46 9.32 1.21
N ILE A 20 8.68 8.85 0.91
CA ILE A 20 8.93 7.47 0.51
C ILE A 20 8.45 6.46 1.56
N GLY A 21 7.63 5.51 1.09
CA GLY A 21 7.19 4.39 1.89
C GLY A 21 6.00 4.71 2.78
N GLU A 22 5.48 5.95 2.76
CA GLU A 22 4.30 6.31 3.51
C GLU A 22 3.06 5.56 3.03
N ALA A 23 2.85 5.49 1.72
CA ALA A 23 1.68 4.85 1.14
C ALA A 23 1.70 3.34 1.43
N SER A 24 2.82 2.69 1.15
CA SER A 24 3.00 1.25 1.41
C SER A 24 2.93 0.89 2.90
N THR A 25 3.38 1.78 3.80
CA THR A 25 3.27 1.59 5.25
C THR A 25 1.83 1.69 5.73
N LYS A 26 1.08 2.70 5.28
CA LYS A 26 -0.35 2.86 5.60
C LYS A 26 -1.16 1.67 5.07
N PHE A 27 -0.95 1.28 3.82
CA PHE A 27 -1.56 0.10 3.22
C PHE A 27 -1.30 -1.18 4.03
N ARG A 28 -0.05 -1.41 4.44
CA ARG A 28 0.31 -2.55 5.30
C ARG A 28 -0.44 -2.53 6.63
N ALA A 29 -0.60 -1.37 7.25
CA ALA A 29 -1.34 -1.22 8.50
C ALA A 29 -2.83 -1.54 8.32
N THR A 30 -3.44 -1.05 7.24
CA THR A 30 -4.84 -1.35 6.88
C THR A 30 -5.06 -2.85 6.72
N LEU A 31 -4.23 -3.56 5.93
CA LEU A 31 -4.39 -5.00 5.73
C LEU A 31 -4.32 -5.79 7.05
N LYS A 32 -3.46 -5.37 7.99
CA LYS A 32 -3.42 -5.97 9.32
C LYS A 32 -4.69 -5.73 10.11
N MET A 33 -5.23 -4.51 10.06
CA MET A 33 -6.47 -4.15 10.75
C MET A 33 -7.67 -4.94 10.20
N LEU A 34 -7.67 -5.23 8.90
CA LEU A 34 -8.67 -6.08 8.26
C LEU A 34 -8.50 -7.59 8.56
N GLY A 35 -7.49 -7.97 9.36
CA GLY A 35 -7.27 -9.37 9.76
C GLY A 35 -6.66 -10.25 8.66
N ILE A 36 -6.06 -9.66 7.63
CA ILE A 36 -5.44 -10.42 6.54
C ILE A 36 -4.21 -11.19 7.05
N PRO A 37 -4.01 -12.46 6.62
CA PRO A 37 -2.86 -13.27 7.04
C PRO A 37 -1.51 -12.57 6.80
N SER A 38 -0.60 -12.71 7.75
CA SER A 38 0.69 -11.99 7.77
C SER A 38 1.56 -12.26 6.53
N GLU A 39 1.49 -13.46 5.97
CA GLU A 39 2.18 -13.85 4.73
C GLU A 39 1.70 -13.05 3.51
N ILE A 40 0.39 -12.81 3.42
CA ILE A 40 -0.25 -12.03 2.35
C ILE A 40 0.08 -10.56 2.57
N VAL A 41 -0.06 -10.05 3.80
CA VAL A 41 0.32 -8.68 4.18
C VAL A 41 1.76 -8.38 3.78
N ARG A 42 2.69 -9.29 4.06
CA ARG A 42 4.11 -9.12 3.71
C ARG A 42 4.31 -8.98 2.20
N ARG A 43 3.70 -9.87 1.42
CA ARG A 43 3.83 -9.86 -0.05
C ARG A 43 3.21 -8.61 -0.66
N ALA A 44 2.01 -8.25 -0.23
CA ALA A 44 1.30 -7.07 -0.71
C ALA A 44 2.04 -5.76 -0.37
N ALA A 45 2.60 -5.66 0.85
CA ALA A 45 3.37 -4.49 1.27
C ALA A 45 4.66 -4.31 0.45
N VAL A 46 5.36 -5.40 0.10
CA VAL A 46 6.54 -5.33 -0.78
C VAL A 46 6.14 -4.82 -2.17
N VAL A 47 5.09 -5.38 -2.75
CA VAL A 47 4.59 -4.92 -4.07
C VAL A 47 4.19 -3.45 -4.04
N ALA A 48 3.49 -3.01 -2.99
CA ALA A 48 3.10 -1.61 -2.82
C ALA A 48 4.32 -0.68 -2.70
N TYR A 49 5.36 -1.10 -1.97
CA TYR A 49 6.60 -0.33 -1.84
C TYR A 49 7.35 -0.21 -3.18
N GLU A 50 7.49 -1.29 -3.93
CA GLU A 50 8.14 -1.25 -5.25
C GLU A 50 7.34 -0.40 -6.26
N ALA A 51 6.00 -0.46 -6.20
CA ALA A 51 5.14 0.39 -7.02
C ALA A 51 5.29 1.88 -6.67
N GLU A 52 5.40 2.19 -5.38
CA GLU A 52 5.65 3.54 -4.87
C GLU A 52 7.01 4.06 -5.34
N MET A 53 8.07 3.26 -5.25
CA MET A 53 9.41 3.60 -5.81
C MET A 53 9.35 3.90 -7.31
N ASN A 54 8.67 3.06 -8.08
CA ASN A 54 8.57 3.25 -9.52
C ASN A 54 7.72 4.46 -9.91
N ALA A 55 6.74 4.86 -9.09
CA ALA A 55 5.94 6.06 -9.32
C ALA A 55 6.71 7.37 -9.02
N LEU A 56 7.80 7.28 -8.26
CA LEU A 56 8.64 8.43 -7.89
C LEU A 56 9.77 8.73 -8.88
N ILE A 57 10.19 7.74 -9.68
CA ILE A 57 11.24 7.82 -10.70
C ILE A 57 10.65 8.27 -12.04
#